data_AF-A0ABD1KTX3-F1
#
_entry.id   AF-A0ABD1KTX3-F1
#
_cell.length_a   1.000
_cell.length_b   1.000
_cell.length_c   1.000
_cell.angle_alpha   90.00
_cell.angle_beta   90.00
_cell.angle_gamma   90.00
#
_symmetry.space_group_name_H-M   'P 1'
#
loop_
_entity.id
_entity.type
_entity.pdbx_description
1 polymer ?
#
loop_
_entity_poly.entity_id
_entity_poly.type
_entity_poly.pdbx_seq_one_letter_code
_entity_poly.pdbx_strand_id
1 'polypeptide(L)'
;MADEEERSFQLTRNPVAYAFEPVRRERQVQIKKVGDLDEPLLLLSGVERVGNTAWCSCGNCTAMSTPWESVCCQEAHLGHLIGELRCITQSRTYQMLCCERDVLEVAMLSLREVRAETLDRPINSSLFRLTAYRQFTLWARGHLGRRNRRPIPACVVTTIRTRFPSLHYHGFEYNF
;
A
#
# COMPACT_ATOMS: atom_id res chain seq x y z
N MET A 1 24.01 36.73 -17.91
CA MET A 1 24.25 36.10 -16.60
C MET A 1 22.96 36.22 -15.83
N ALA A 2 22.39 35.09 -15.39
CA ALA A 2 21.32 34.95 -14.38
C ALA A 2 19.97 35.64 -14.70
N ASP A 3 18.78 35.06 -14.54
CA ASP A 3 18.37 33.82 -13.88
C ASP A 3 17.00 33.36 -14.43
N GLU A 4 16.94 32.05 -14.64
CA GLU A 4 15.86 31.11 -14.31
C GLU A 4 14.39 31.45 -14.66
N GLU A 5 13.93 30.80 -15.74
CA GLU A 5 12.53 30.47 -16.04
C GLU A 5 11.77 29.96 -14.80
N GLU A 6 10.87 30.78 -14.27
CA GLU A 6 9.71 30.31 -13.53
C GLU A 6 8.85 29.44 -14.46
N ARG A 7 9.13 28.14 -14.46
CA ARG A 7 8.31 27.14 -15.16
C ARG A 7 6.98 26.99 -14.42
N SER A 8 6.05 27.86 -14.78
CA SER A 8 4.65 27.81 -14.35
C SER A 8 4.03 26.43 -14.65
N PHE A 9 3.72 25.68 -13.60
CA PHE A 9 2.84 24.52 -13.71
C PHE A 9 1.40 24.96 -13.45
N GLN A 10 0.73 25.43 -14.51
CA GLN A 10 -0.70 25.73 -14.45
C GLN A 10 -1.52 24.44 -14.30
N LEU A 11 -2.11 24.26 -13.13
CA LEU A 11 -3.06 23.18 -12.84
C LEU A 11 -4.40 23.48 -13.51
N THR A 12 -4.53 23.22 -14.81
CA THR A 12 -5.80 23.44 -15.52
C THR A 12 -6.76 22.25 -15.36
N ARG A 13 -7.71 22.42 -14.45
CA ARG A 13 -9.18 22.29 -14.61
C ARG A 13 -9.82 21.78 -13.30
N ASN A 14 -10.68 22.61 -12.73
CA ASN A 14 -11.70 22.19 -11.77
C ASN A 14 -12.42 20.95 -12.33
N PRO A 15 -12.52 19.83 -11.58
CA PRO A 15 -13.35 18.72 -12.00
C PRO A 15 -14.80 19.20 -12.13
N VAL A 16 -15.43 18.92 -13.27
CA VAL A 16 -16.87 19.20 -13.46
C VAL A 16 -17.63 18.22 -12.57
N ALA A 17 -18.39 18.73 -11.60
CA ALA A 17 -19.19 17.89 -10.72
C ALA A 17 -20.14 17.00 -11.55
N TYR A 18 -20.19 15.71 -11.24
CA TYR A 18 -21.03 14.70 -11.92
C TYR A 18 -20.71 14.40 -13.39
N ALA A 19 -19.60 14.90 -13.95
CA ALA A 19 -19.08 14.33 -15.19
C ALA A 19 -18.55 12.91 -14.93
N PHE A 20 -18.69 12.01 -15.92
CA PHE A 20 -18.17 10.63 -15.90
C PHE A 20 -16.75 10.53 -15.32
N GLU A 21 -16.38 9.34 -14.84
CA GLU A 21 -15.08 9.06 -14.18
C GLU A 21 -13.94 9.90 -14.78
N PRO A 22 -13.24 10.71 -13.97
CA PRO A 22 -12.21 11.60 -14.48
C PRO A 22 -11.14 10.78 -15.21
N VAL A 23 -10.89 11.14 -16.47
CA VAL A 23 -9.89 10.48 -17.31
C VAL A 23 -8.55 10.47 -16.59
N ARG A 24 -8.00 9.28 -16.33
CA ARG A 24 -6.64 9.12 -15.78
C ARG A 24 -5.65 9.81 -16.71
N ARG A 25 -5.15 10.98 -16.33
CA ARG A 25 -4.04 11.63 -17.02
C ARG A 25 -2.79 10.77 -16.88
N GLU A 26 -2.17 10.40 -17.99
CA GLU A 26 -0.82 9.87 -18.00
C GLU A 26 0.13 10.97 -17.50
N ARG A 27 0.51 10.95 -16.22
CA ARG A 27 1.60 11.80 -15.76
C ARG A 27 2.89 11.28 -16.39
N GLN A 28 3.62 12.15 -17.08
CA GLN A 28 5.03 11.91 -17.37
C GLN A 28 5.77 11.83 -16.03
N VAL A 29 6.06 10.61 -15.59
CA VAL A 29 6.89 10.36 -14.41
C VAL A 29 8.31 10.74 -14.79
N GLN A 30 8.82 11.84 -14.25
CA GLN A 30 10.25 12.10 -14.30
C GLN A 30 10.95 11.09 -13.38
N ILE A 31 11.55 10.07 -14.00
CA ILE A 31 12.36 9.06 -13.32
C ILE A 31 13.66 9.75 -12.90
N LYS A 32 13.80 10.11 -11.62
CA LYS A 32 15.12 10.35 -11.06
C LYS A 32 15.83 9.01 -11.01
N LYS A 33 16.89 8.85 -11.82
CA LYS A 33 17.84 7.75 -11.66
C LYS A 33 18.49 7.92 -10.30
N VAL A 34 18.14 7.06 -9.34
CA VAL A 34 18.95 6.86 -8.15
C VAL A 34 19.98 5.81 -8.55
N GLY A 35 21.25 6.20 -8.51
CA GLY A 35 22.38 5.37 -8.90
C GLY A 35 22.58 4.17 -7.97
N ASP A 36 23.21 3.14 -8.55
CA ASP A 36 23.67 1.90 -7.93
C ASP A 36 24.35 2.12 -6.59
N LEU A 37 23.92 1.39 -5.55
CA LEU A 37 24.78 0.83 -4.50
C LEU A 37 24.12 -0.41 -3.85
N ASP A 38 24.78 -1.56 -4.02
CA ASP A 38 24.89 -2.75 -3.14
C ASP A 38 23.74 -3.79 -3.07
N GLU A 39 23.68 -4.62 -4.13
CA GLU A 39 22.70 -5.71 -4.32
C GLU A 39 22.91 -7.01 -3.50
N PRO A 40 24.07 -7.33 -2.86
CA PRO A 40 24.18 -8.54 -2.01
C PRO A 40 23.94 -8.33 -0.49
N LEU A 41 24.00 -7.11 0.02
CA LEU A 41 23.99 -6.84 1.48
C LEU A 41 22.58 -6.62 2.07
N LEU A 42 21.62 -6.16 1.27
CA LEU A 42 20.25 -5.89 1.72
C LEU A 42 19.43 -7.15 2.03
N LEU A 43 19.82 -8.31 1.49
CA LEU A 43 19.20 -9.59 1.82
C LEU A 43 19.62 -10.11 3.21
N LEU A 44 20.80 -9.73 3.72
CA LEU A 44 21.24 -10.09 5.07
C LEU A 44 20.63 -9.18 6.14
N SER A 45 20.42 -7.90 5.84
CA SER A 45 19.81 -6.95 6.77
C SER A 45 18.31 -7.22 6.92
N GLY A 46 17.91 -7.99 7.94
CA GLY A 46 16.51 -8.26 8.26
C GLY A 46 16.16 -9.74 8.33
N VAL A 47 17.06 -10.67 7.98
CA VAL A 47 16.80 -12.12 8.15
C VAL A 47 16.57 -12.45 9.62
N GLU A 48 17.27 -11.76 10.52
CA GLU A 48 17.09 -11.86 11.97
C GLU A 48 15.70 -11.45 12.46
N ARG A 49 14.92 -10.74 11.63
CA ARG A 49 13.55 -10.32 11.92
C ARG A 49 12.50 -11.35 11.49
N VAL A 50 12.89 -12.39 10.75
CA VAL A 50 11.99 -13.44 10.29
C VAL A 50 11.58 -14.34 11.47
N GLY A 51 10.33 -14.77 11.51
CA GLY A 51 9.85 -15.73 12.51
C GLY A 51 9.71 -15.18 13.95
N ASN A 52 9.97 -13.90 14.19
CA ASN A 52 9.80 -13.26 15.50
C ASN A 52 9.22 -11.84 15.39
N THR A 53 8.96 -11.22 16.54
CA THR A 53 8.37 -9.87 16.66
C THR A 53 9.22 -8.92 17.50
N ALA A 54 10.49 -9.22 17.77
CA ALA A 54 11.35 -8.40 18.64
C ALA A 54 11.59 -6.98 18.09
N TRP A 55 11.45 -6.81 16.77
CA TRP A 55 11.55 -5.54 16.04
C TRP A 55 10.26 -4.71 16.08
N CYS A 56 9.16 -5.24 16.63
CA CYS A 56 7.89 -4.52 16.69
C CYS A 56 7.87 -3.48 17.82
N SER A 57 7.57 -2.23 17.49
CA SER A 57 7.35 -1.16 18.47
C SER A 57 5.88 -0.76 18.64
N CYS A 58 4.99 -1.20 17.74
CA CYS A 58 3.56 -0.85 17.79
C CYS A 58 2.70 -1.83 18.62
N GLY A 59 3.24 -3.00 18.97
CA GLY A 59 2.55 -4.05 19.74
C GLY A 59 1.60 -4.96 18.95
N ASN A 60 1.34 -4.68 17.67
CA ASN A 60 0.33 -5.40 16.87
C ASN A 60 0.92 -6.20 15.68
N CYS A 61 2.25 -6.27 15.53
CA CYS A 61 2.86 -7.08 14.46
C CYS A 61 2.92 -8.55 14.87
N THR A 62 2.86 -9.46 13.88
CA THR A 62 3.13 -10.89 14.06
C THR A 62 4.41 -11.29 13.35
N ALA A 63 4.94 -12.46 13.70
CA ALA A 63 6.06 -13.08 13.00
C ALA A 63 5.72 -13.23 11.51
N MET A 64 6.61 -12.76 10.64
CA MET A 64 6.46 -12.86 9.18
C MET A 64 7.46 -13.87 8.61
N SER A 65 7.10 -14.44 7.46
CA SER A 65 7.89 -15.45 6.74
C SER A 65 9.04 -14.85 5.93
N THR A 66 9.01 -13.55 5.66
CA THR A 66 10.03 -12.87 4.85
C THR A 66 10.56 -11.64 5.57
N PRO A 67 11.84 -11.29 5.38
CA PRO A 67 12.43 -10.11 6.01
C PRO A 67 11.74 -8.82 5.53
N TRP A 68 11.29 -8.80 4.27
CA TRP A 68 10.58 -7.68 3.66
C TRP A 68 9.22 -7.41 4.27
N GLU A 69 8.53 -8.44 4.77
CA GLU A 69 7.26 -8.30 5.49
C GLU A 69 7.46 -7.96 6.96
N SER A 70 8.64 -8.21 7.53
CA SER A 70 8.99 -7.93 8.94
C SER A 70 9.28 -6.44 9.19
N VAL A 71 8.32 -5.57 8.84
CA VAL A 71 8.39 -4.11 8.98
C VAL A 71 7.27 -3.59 9.86
N CYS A 72 7.60 -2.78 10.86
CA CYS A 72 6.62 -2.17 11.77
C CYS A 72 6.02 -0.89 11.18
N CYS A 73 4.76 -0.57 11.48
CA CYS A 73 4.15 0.67 10.97
C CYS A 73 4.84 1.94 11.47
N GLN A 74 5.52 1.87 12.63
CA GLN A 74 6.25 2.99 13.22
C GLN A 74 7.57 3.29 12.49
N GLU A 75 8.23 2.28 11.91
CA GLU A 75 9.44 2.47 11.09
C GLU A 75 9.14 2.64 9.59
N ALA A 76 7.88 2.43 9.18
CA ALA A 76 7.46 2.52 7.78
C ALA A 76 7.29 3.95 7.25
N HIS A 77 7.73 5.01 7.95
CA HIS A 77 7.51 6.41 7.56
C HIS A 77 6.01 6.78 7.38
N LEU A 78 5.15 6.25 8.25
CA LEU A 78 3.70 6.51 8.23
C LEU A 78 3.26 7.46 9.35
N GLY A 79 4.18 8.19 9.98
CA GLY A 79 3.91 9.06 11.12
C GLY A 79 2.79 10.07 10.87
N HIS A 80 2.68 10.61 9.65
CA HIS A 80 1.61 11.54 9.26
C HIS A 80 0.19 10.94 9.27
N LEU A 81 0.06 9.60 9.19
CA LEU A 81 -1.23 8.89 9.24
C LEU A 81 -1.50 8.32 10.63
N ILE A 82 -0.43 8.00 11.36
CA ILE A 82 -0.48 7.44 12.70
C ILE A 82 -0.80 8.55 13.72
N GLY A 83 -0.18 9.72 13.59
CA GLY A 83 -0.33 10.82 14.54
C GLY A 83 0.09 10.37 15.94
N GLU A 84 -0.83 10.49 16.90
CA GLU A 84 -0.62 10.11 18.31
C GLU A 84 -0.92 8.63 18.60
N LEU A 85 -1.37 7.86 17.59
CA LEU A 85 -1.72 6.46 17.76
C LEU A 85 -0.49 5.58 17.95
N ARG A 86 -0.63 4.50 18.72
CA ARG A 86 0.45 3.51 18.88
C ARG A 86 0.61 2.60 17.67
N CYS A 87 -0.45 2.43 16.89
CA CYS A 87 -0.43 1.58 15.71
C CYS A 87 -1.37 2.15 14.64
N ILE A 88 -0.96 2.05 13.37
CA ILE A 88 -1.80 2.48 12.24
C ILE A 88 -3.14 1.74 12.17
N THR A 89 -3.19 0.51 12.70
CA THR A 89 -4.42 -0.30 12.71
C THR A 89 -5.49 0.25 13.66
N GLN A 90 -5.13 1.15 14.58
CA GLN A 90 -6.08 1.85 15.45
C GLN A 90 -6.76 3.03 14.75
N SER A 91 -6.23 3.47 13.59
CA SER A 91 -6.82 4.57 12.84
C SER A 91 -8.21 4.20 12.33
N ARG A 92 -9.20 5.06 12.60
CA ARG A 92 -10.56 4.89 12.06
C ARG A 92 -10.55 4.85 10.53
N THR A 93 -9.73 5.70 9.90
CA THR A 93 -9.58 5.72 8.44
C THR A 93 -9.04 4.41 7.91
N TYR A 94 -8.06 3.81 8.59
CA TYR A 94 -7.58 2.47 8.25
C TYR A 94 -8.69 1.42 8.33
N GLN A 95 -9.45 1.40 9.43
CA GLN A 95 -10.54 0.43 9.63
C GLN A 95 -11.59 0.54 8.52
N MET A 96 -12.03 1.76 8.20
CA MET A 96 -13.00 1.99 7.14
C MET A 96 -12.47 1.59 5.75
N LEU A 97 -11.24 1.94 5.42
CA LEU A 97 -10.70 1.70 4.07
C LEU A 97 -10.26 0.26 3.83
N CYS A 98 -9.79 -0.45 4.85
CA CYS A 98 -9.09 -1.73 4.70
C CYS A 98 -9.80 -2.92 5.35
N CYS A 99 -10.78 -2.69 6.22
CA CYS A 99 -11.45 -3.77 6.98
C CYS A 99 -12.96 -3.83 6.75
N GLU A 100 -13.58 -2.76 6.22
CA GLU A 100 -15.01 -2.71 5.94
C GLU A 100 -15.34 -3.35 4.59
N ARG A 101 -16.30 -4.28 4.58
CA ARG A 101 -16.61 -5.09 3.38
C ARG A 101 -17.21 -4.23 2.29
N ASP A 102 -18.20 -3.42 2.62
CA ASP A 102 -18.91 -2.60 1.64
C ASP A 102 -17.97 -1.60 0.95
N VAL A 103 -17.04 -1.02 1.71
CA VAL A 103 -16.02 -0.11 1.17
C VAL A 103 -15.07 -0.84 0.22
N LEU A 104 -14.63 -2.06 0.60
CA LEU A 104 -13.77 -2.86 -0.25
C LEU A 104 -14.48 -3.36 -1.50
N GLU A 105 -15.76 -3.72 -1.44
CA GLU A 105 -16.55 -4.11 -2.62
C GLU A 105 -16.66 -2.97 -3.63
N VAL A 106 -16.93 -1.75 -3.17
CA VAL A 106 -16.91 -0.57 -4.05
C VAL A 106 -15.51 -0.32 -4.61
N ALA A 107 -14.46 -0.45 -3.78
CA ALA A 107 -13.08 -0.28 -4.24
C ALA A 107 -12.65 -1.32 -5.28
N MET A 108 -13.20 -2.55 -5.24
CA MET A 108 -12.93 -3.60 -6.23
C MET A 108 -13.32 -3.17 -7.64
N LEU A 109 -14.39 -2.38 -7.80
CA LEU A 109 -14.86 -1.89 -9.10
C LEU A 109 -13.82 -1.00 -9.80
N SER A 110 -12.89 -0.42 -9.05
CA SER A 110 -11.79 0.40 -9.59
C SER A 110 -10.58 -0.42 -10.08
N LEU A 111 -10.57 -1.73 -9.81
CA LEU A 111 -9.52 -2.63 -10.26
C LEU A 111 -9.72 -2.96 -11.73
N ARG A 112 -8.69 -2.73 -12.56
CA ARG A 112 -8.74 -2.98 -14.02
C ARG A 112 -9.12 -4.42 -14.39
N GLU A 113 -8.84 -5.37 -13.51
CA GLU A 113 -9.07 -6.80 -13.70
C GLU A 113 -10.50 -7.22 -13.30
N VAL A 114 -11.24 -6.33 -12.63
CA VAL A 114 -12.58 -6.59 -12.12
C VAL A 114 -13.57 -5.79 -12.96
N ARG A 115 -14.46 -6.48 -13.68
CA ARG A 115 -15.66 -5.85 -14.21
C ARG A 115 -16.80 -6.02 -13.22
N ALA A 116 -17.66 -5.02 -13.10
CA ALA A 116 -18.82 -5.08 -12.21
C ALA A 116 -19.70 -6.29 -12.53
N GLU A 117 -19.81 -6.63 -13.82
CA GLU A 117 -20.60 -7.76 -14.31
C GLU A 117 -19.94 -9.12 -14.03
N THR A 118 -18.65 -9.16 -13.68
CA THR A 118 -17.88 -10.39 -13.41
C THR A 118 -17.57 -10.60 -11.93
N LEU A 119 -18.08 -9.74 -11.03
CA LEU A 119 -17.99 -9.96 -9.59
C LEU A 119 -19.01 -11.02 -9.16
N ASP A 120 -18.66 -12.28 -9.38
CA ASP A 120 -19.48 -13.40 -8.92
C ASP A 120 -19.55 -13.43 -7.40
N ARG A 121 -20.78 -13.54 -6.88
CA ARG A 121 -21.06 -13.67 -5.45
C ARG A 121 -21.18 -15.17 -5.08
N PRO A 122 -20.61 -15.60 -3.95
CA PRO A 122 -19.92 -14.82 -2.93
C PRO A 122 -18.48 -14.44 -3.34
N ILE A 123 -18.09 -13.20 -3.04
CA ILE A 123 -16.76 -12.68 -3.37
C ILE A 123 -15.69 -13.43 -2.57
N ASN A 124 -14.64 -13.88 -3.26
CA ASN A 124 -13.53 -14.59 -2.64
C ASN A 124 -12.77 -13.70 -1.64
N SER A 125 -12.46 -14.25 -0.47
CA SER A 125 -11.62 -13.57 0.54
C SER A 125 -10.24 -13.15 0.02
N SER A 126 -9.71 -13.83 -1.01
CA SER A 126 -8.47 -13.41 -1.69
C SER A 126 -8.60 -12.05 -2.35
N LEU A 127 -9.75 -11.76 -2.98
CA LEU A 127 -10.01 -10.47 -3.61
C LEU A 127 -10.15 -9.36 -2.57
N PHE A 128 -10.82 -9.63 -1.45
CA PHE A 128 -10.86 -8.69 -0.31
C PHE A 128 -9.47 -8.33 0.19
N ARG A 129 -8.58 -9.32 0.39
CA ARG A 129 -7.19 -9.05 0.79
C ARG A 129 -6.43 -8.23 -0.24
N LEU A 130 -6.51 -8.63 -1.52
CA LEU A 130 -5.84 -7.91 -2.62
C LEU A 130 -6.29 -6.44 -2.67
N THR A 131 -7.59 -6.20 -2.60
CA THR A 131 -8.16 -4.85 -2.59
C THR A 131 -7.73 -4.08 -1.36
N ALA A 132 -7.79 -4.67 -0.16
CA ALA A 132 -7.37 -4.03 1.08
C ALA A 132 -5.88 -3.64 1.06
N TYR A 133 -5.01 -4.51 0.54
CA TYR A 133 -3.59 -4.20 0.37
C TYR A 133 -3.38 -3.02 -0.58
N ARG A 134 -4.05 -3.01 -1.74
CA ARG A 134 -3.95 -1.91 -2.71
C ARG A 134 -4.52 -0.61 -2.14
N GLN A 135 -5.64 -0.67 -1.45
CA GLN A 135 -6.31 0.47 -0.83
C GLN A 135 -5.42 1.09 0.25
N PHE A 136 -4.83 0.25 1.11
CA PHE A 136 -3.88 0.70 2.12
C PHE A 136 -2.68 1.40 1.47
N THR A 137 -2.05 0.79 0.46
CA THR A 137 -0.89 1.39 -0.21
C THR A 137 -1.26 2.72 -0.87
N LEU A 138 -2.41 2.80 -1.54
CA LEU A 138 -2.89 4.03 -2.17
C LEU A 138 -3.14 5.13 -1.15
N TRP A 139 -3.82 4.81 -0.05
CA TRP A 139 -4.08 5.76 1.03
C TRP A 139 -2.77 6.21 1.69
N ALA A 140 -1.87 5.27 1.98
CA ALA A 140 -0.68 5.55 2.78
C ALA A 140 0.48 6.20 2.00
N ARG A 141 0.53 5.99 0.68
CA ARG A 141 1.68 6.39 -0.16
C ARG A 141 1.27 7.06 -1.48
N GLY A 142 -0.02 7.13 -1.79
CA GLY A 142 -0.49 7.54 -3.11
C GLY A 142 -0.14 6.51 -4.18
N HIS A 143 -0.07 6.97 -5.44
CA HIS A 143 0.28 6.14 -6.57
C HIS A 143 1.79 5.87 -6.61
N LEU A 144 2.18 4.66 -6.23
CA LEU A 144 3.53 4.14 -6.46
C LEU A 144 3.66 3.75 -7.94
N GLY A 145 4.48 4.49 -8.69
CA GLY A 145 4.75 4.21 -10.11
C GLY A 145 5.33 2.81 -10.35
N ARG A 146 5.58 2.46 -11.62
CA ARG A 146 6.17 1.15 -11.98
C ARG A 146 7.49 0.93 -11.23
N ARG A 147 7.71 -0.32 -10.78
CA ARG A 147 8.91 -0.80 -10.05
C ARG A 147 9.17 -0.17 -8.67
N ASN A 148 8.27 0.66 -8.14
CA ASN A 148 8.38 1.20 -6.78
C ASN A 148 7.49 0.41 -5.80
N ARG A 149 7.85 -0.85 -5.53
CA ARG A 149 7.11 -1.67 -4.54
C ARG A 149 7.58 -1.32 -3.13
N ARG A 150 6.63 -1.03 -2.24
CA ARG A 150 6.88 -0.76 -0.81
C ARG A 150 6.17 -1.83 0.03
N PRO A 151 6.85 -2.46 1.00
CA PRO A 151 6.20 -3.44 1.87
C PRO A 151 5.12 -2.80 2.73
N ILE A 152 4.04 -3.54 2.95
CA ILE A 152 2.97 -3.17 3.87
C ILE A 152 3.40 -3.60 5.28
N PRO A 153 3.21 -2.76 6.32
CA PRO A 153 3.60 -3.13 7.68
C PRO A 153 2.94 -4.42 8.16
N ALA A 154 3.66 -5.23 8.93
CA ALA A 154 3.17 -6.53 9.39
C ALA A 154 1.85 -6.41 10.16
N CYS A 155 1.70 -5.44 11.07
CA CYS A 155 0.45 -5.23 11.81
C CYS A 155 -0.76 -5.05 10.89
N VAL A 156 -0.59 -4.38 9.75
CA VAL A 156 -1.64 -4.21 8.74
C VAL A 156 -1.91 -5.53 8.02
N VAL A 157 -0.86 -6.25 7.62
CA VAL A 157 -0.98 -7.57 6.97
C VAL A 157 -1.72 -8.55 7.88
N THR A 158 -1.30 -8.65 9.15
CA THR A 158 -1.94 -9.46 10.18
C THR A 158 -3.43 -9.13 10.29
N THR A 159 -3.76 -7.85 10.46
CA THR A 159 -5.14 -7.41 10.67
C THR A 159 -6.03 -7.76 9.47
N ILE A 160 -5.53 -7.54 8.24
CA ILE A 160 -6.25 -7.89 7.00
C ILE A 160 -6.40 -9.41 6.85
N ARG A 161 -5.36 -10.20 7.15
CA ARG A 161 -5.41 -11.68 7.07
C ARG A 161 -6.38 -12.26 8.12
N THR A 162 -6.44 -11.68 9.32
CA THR A 162 -7.43 -12.06 10.34
C THR A 162 -8.86 -11.73 9.90
N ARG A 163 -9.06 -10.56 9.26
CA ARG A 163 -10.39 -10.14 8.78
C ARG A 163 -10.89 -10.98 7.60
N PHE A 164 -9.98 -11.37 6.71
CA PHE A 164 -10.28 -12.14 5.49
C PHE A 164 -9.38 -13.38 5.43
N PRO A 165 -9.74 -14.48 6.12
CA PRO A 165 -8.87 -15.64 6.27
C PRO A 165 -8.65 -16.44 4.97
N SER A 166 -7.57 -17.24 4.96
CA SER A 166 -7.19 -18.17 3.90
C SER A 166 -6.51 -19.39 4.50
N LEU A 167 -6.60 -20.54 3.82
CA LEU A 167 -5.77 -21.71 4.14
C LEU A 167 -4.29 -21.47 3.83
N HIS A 168 -4.02 -20.71 2.76
CA HIS A 168 -2.66 -20.43 2.30
C HIS A 168 -2.52 -18.93 2.02
N TYR A 169 -1.39 -18.35 2.43
CA TYR A 169 -1.03 -16.97 2.13
C TYR A 169 0.25 -16.95 1.30
N HIS A 170 0.27 -16.14 0.26
CA HIS A 170 1.48 -15.80 -0.46
C HIS A 170 2.09 -14.53 0.17
N GLY A 171 3.40 -14.55 0.36
CA GLY A 171 4.16 -13.45 0.95
C GLY A 171 4.41 -12.32 -0.06
N PHE A 172 5.21 -11.34 0.36
CA PHE A 172 5.65 -10.26 -0.50
C PHE A 172 6.83 -10.70 -1.38
N GLU A 173 6.69 -10.55 -2.70
CA GLU A 173 7.72 -10.90 -3.69
C GLU A 173 8.17 -9.66 -4.48
N TYR A 174 9.49 -9.50 -4.64
CA TYR A 174 10.05 -8.57 -5.62
C TYR A 174 10.15 -9.28 -6.96
N ASN A 175 9.43 -8.78 -7.98
CA ASN A 175 9.67 -9.18 -9.36
C ASN A 175 10.67 -8.16 -9.91
N PHE A 176 11.92 -8.59 -10.05
CA PHE A 176 12.99 -7.82 -10.70
C PHE A 176 12.72 -7.71 -12.22
#